data_AF-A0A5C6MAS2-F1
#
_entry.id   AF-A0A5C6MAS2-F1
#
_cell.length_a   1.000
_cell.length_b   1.000
_cell.length_c   1.000
_cell.angle_alpha   90.00
_cell.angle_beta   90.00
_cell.angle_gamma   90.00
#
_symmetry.space_group_name_H-M   'P 1'
#
loop_
_entity.id
_entity.type
_entity.pdbx_description
1 polymer ?
#
loop_
_entity_poly.entity_id
_entity_poly.type
_entity_poly.pdbx_seq_one_letter_code
_entity_poly.pdbx_strand_id
1 'polypeptide(L)'
;MTAGLKLRLDAGETARLAAWKSDAAVSQLPSLVDGSVSFGQSDRLQQPRAVQVGDGWVLRFDGENDNLRAVGTGLSAESVTVFIVAAPHSNAGDFRGLLAGNAPDRRDYETGLTVDLGPGPGGSLDQLNVEGQGFGGAADLLNSQQPFGQVRVFEVAVDALAGAVRLVVDGRDEGTRPCRKALLSLDELTLGARFYTNGPGAQQVRGSLAGDIAEVLLYDRVLSVEEQLAVRAWLQARHANLAAALPATVPQLLTIGEPLVLAENPPPVQLLAPGFELAELPVVLTNVNNVRYRHDGVLVTLGYNGDVHLLRDTDGDGLEDQAQVFYRNAGSLRGPIGLLPTPPQYAHGTGVFVAAKGKVVLLADTDGDDRADKEIVVATGWQEIAQNVDATGLAMGPDGSLYFGLGTANFAAANLACRISRFHPMATRTASDRTSDSRHSGESRQPNCSTDSARSSAGHSGPTCEFSSCRFS
;
A
#
# COMPACT_ATOMS: atom_id res chain seq x y z
N MET A 1 -8.98 -0.09 -39.45
CA MET A 1 -9.52 -0.77 -38.25
C MET A 1 -8.83 -2.10 -37.96
N THR A 2 -8.52 -2.97 -38.93
CA THR A 2 -7.91 -4.30 -38.65
C THR A 2 -6.38 -4.30 -38.62
N ALA A 3 -5.72 -3.29 -39.20
CA ALA A 3 -4.26 -3.20 -39.21
C ALA A 3 -3.69 -3.03 -37.79
N GLY A 4 -2.90 -4.01 -37.34
CA GLY A 4 -2.30 -4.05 -35.99
C GLY A 4 -3.26 -4.51 -34.88
N LEU A 5 -4.47 -4.97 -35.23
CA LEU A 5 -5.39 -5.57 -34.27
C LEU A 5 -4.88 -6.96 -33.86
N LYS A 6 -4.69 -7.19 -32.57
CA LYS A 6 -4.20 -8.46 -32.00
C LYS A 6 -5.30 -9.27 -31.34
N LEU A 7 -6.26 -8.59 -30.73
CA LEU A 7 -7.38 -9.22 -30.05
C LEU A 7 -8.69 -8.53 -30.43
N ARG A 8 -9.71 -9.33 -30.74
CA ARG A 8 -11.10 -8.89 -30.83
C ARG A 8 -11.99 -9.91 -30.14
N LEU A 9 -12.58 -9.52 -29.03
CA LEU A 9 -13.61 -10.29 -28.33
C LEU A 9 -14.95 -9.61 -28.61
N ASP A 10 -15.93 -10.30 -29.17
CA ASP A 10 -17.26 -9.74 -29.46
C ASP A 10 -18.34 -10.73 -29.01
N ALA A 11 -19.06 -10.38 -27.95
CA ALA A 11 -20.07 -11.25 -27.36
C ALA A 11 -21.21 -11.55 -28.35
N GLY A 12 -21.62 -10.60 -29.19
CA GLY A 12 -22.73 -10.76 -30.13
C GLY A 12 -22.38 -11.61 -31.34
N GLU A 13 -21.18 -11.44 -31.87
CA GLU A 13 -20.70 -12.26 -32.98
C GLU A 13 -20.41 -13.70 -32.51
N THR A 14 -19.76 -13.88 -31.35
CA THR A 14 -19.57 -15.20 -30.75
C THR A 14 -20.90 -15.88 -30.39
N ALA A 15 -21.85 -15.15 -29.79
CA ALA A 15 -23.17 -15.70 -29.46
C ALA A 15 -23.89 -16.26 -30.69
N ARG A 16 -23.82 -15.56 -31.83
CA ARG A 16 -24.40 -16.03 -33.09
C ARG A 16 -23.68 -17.27 -33.62
N LEU A 17 -22.35 -17.26 -33.65
CA LEU A 17 -21.55 -18.37 -34.17
C LEU A 17 -21.69 -19.64 -33.32
N ALA A 18 -21.75 -19.48 -32.00
CA ALA A 18 -21.87 -20.58 -31.04
C ALA A 18 -23.33 -20.89 -30.65
N ALA A 19 -24.31 -20.23 -31.27
CA ALA A 19 -25.74 -20.38 -31.01
C ALA A 19 -26.09 -20.32 -29.51
N TRP A 20 -25.55 -19.31 -28.81
CA TRP A 20 -25.84 -19.10 -27.39
C TRP A 20 -27.32 -18.85 -27.14
N LYS A 21 -27.78 -19.29 -25.96
CA LYS A 21 -29.07 -18.90 -25.40
C LYS A 21 -28.84 -17.83 -24.35
N SER A 22 -29.79 -16.91 -24.19
CA SER A 22 -29.71 -15.94 -23.10
C SER A 22 -29.68 -16.68 -21.76
N ASP A 23 -28.90 -16.15 -20.83
CA ASP A 23 -28.56 -16.69 -19.51
C ASP A 23 -27.71 -17.99 -19.52
N ALA A 24 -27.17 -18.38 -20.67
CA ALA A 24 -26.22 -19.49 -20.74
C ALA A 24 -24.88 -19.12 -20.09
N ALA A 25 -24.31 -20.03 -19.29
CA ALA A 25 -22.94 -19.90 -18.80
C ALA A 25 -21.97 -20.01 -19.98
N VAL A 26 -20.98 -19.11 -20.04
CA VAL A 26 -20.00 -19.03 -21.12
C VAL A 26 -18.67 -19.59 -20.65
N SER A 27 -18.30 -20.76 -21.15
CA SER A 27 -17.03 -21.41 -20.80
C SER A 27 -15.86 -21.00 -21.69
N GLN A 28 -16.14 -20.43 -22.87
CA GLN A 28 -15.16 -20.07 -23.89
C GLN A 28 -15.60 -18.83 -24.67
N LEU A 29 -14.64 -17.94 -24.95
CA LEU A 29 -14.78 -16.76 -25.79
C LEU A 29 -13.52 -16.63 -26.67
N PRO A 30 -13.57 -17.11 -27.93
CA PRO A 30 -12.43 -17.02 -28.84
C PRO A 30 -12.23 -15.60 -29.37
N SER A 31 -10.98 -15.22 -29.61
CA SER A 31 -10.64 -14.02 -30.39
C SER A 31 -11.05 -14.19 -31.84
N LEU A 32 -11.70 -13.17 -32.40
CA LEU A 32 -12.18 -13.14 -33.79
C LEU A 32 -11.15 -12.62 -34.81
N VAL A 33 -9.90 -12.40 -34.39
CA VAL A 33 -8.81 -12.02 -35.30
C VAL A 33 -8.32 -13.23 -36.10
N ASP A 34 -7.85 -14.27 -35.41
CA ASP A 34 -7.38 -15.51 -36.02
C ASP A 34 -7.70 -16.77 -35.19
N GLY A 35 -8.42 -16.63 -34.08
CA GLY A 35 -8.78 -17.74 -33.18
C GLY A 35 -7.63 -18.32 -32.35
N SER A 36 -6.41 -17.78 -32.45
CA SER A 36 -5.24 -18.30 -31.71
C SER A 36 -5.33 -18.09 -30.20
N VAL A 37 -6.01 -17.02 -29.78
CA VAL A 37 -6.28 -16.70 -28.38
C VAL A 37 -7.74 -17.04 -28.07
N SER A 38 -7.97 -17.88 -27.07
CA SER A 38 -9.31 -18.17 -26.55
C SER A 38 -9.34 -17.96 -25.04
N PHE A 39 -10.31 -17.18 -24.58
CA PHE A 39 -10.57 -16.96 -23.17
C PHE A 39 -11.46 -18.09 -22.66
N GLY A 40 -11.13 -18.66 -21.51
CA GLY A 40 -11.81 -19.81 -20.96
C GLY A 40 -12.01 -19.75 -19.45
N GLN A 41 -13.04 -20.45 -18.99
CA GLN A 41 -13.28 -20.74 -17.59
C GLN A 41 -13.90 -22.13 -17.46
N SER A 42 -13.21 -23.03 -16.79
CA SER A 42 -13.64 -24.43 -16.65
C SER A 42 -14.65 -24.64 -15.54
N ASP A 43 -14.62 -23.80 -14.50
CA ASP A 43 -15.58 -23.86 -13.41
C ASP A 43 -16.87 -23.13 -13.79
N ARG A 44 -17.97 -23.87 -13.90
CA ARG A 44 -19.29 -23.34 -14.26
C ARG A 44 -19.79 -22.27 -13.29
N LEU A 45 -19.33 -22.29 -12.03
CA LEU A 45 -19.72 -21.30 -11.02
C LEU A 45 -18.95 -19.99 -11.11
N GLN A 46 -17.95 -19.90 -11.99
CA GLN A 46 -17.14 -18.69 -12.24
C GLN A 46 -17.30 -18.21 -13.70
N GLN A 47 -18.23 -18.80 -14.45
CA GLN A 47 -18.47 -18.48 -15.84
C GLN A 47 -19.46 -17.32 -15.95
N PRO A 48 -19.11 -16.24 -16.67
CA PRO A 48 -20.05 -15.18 -16.94
C PRO A 48 -21.25 -15.69 -17.77
N ARG A 49 -22.34 -14.95 -17.73
CA ARG A 49 -23.59 -15.29 -18.44
C ARG A 49 -23.66 -14.54 -19.76
N ALA A 50 -24.03 -15.24 -20.83
CA ALA A 50 -24.43 -14.62 -22.08
C ALA A 50 -25.83 -14.01 -21.92
N VAL A 51 -25.97 -12.70 -21.97
CA VAL A 51 -27.28 -12.04 -21.83
C VAL A 51 -27.65 -11.38 -23.15
N GLN A 52 -28.82 -11.74 -23.69
CA GLN A 52 -29.37 -11.10 -24.88
C GLN A 52 -30.18 -9.87 -24.48
N VAL A 53 -29.90 -8.74 -25.12
CA VAL A 53 -30.55 -7.45 -24.84
C VAL A 53 -30.95 -6.81 -26.16
N GLY A 54 -32.25 -6.85 -26.47
CA GLY A 54 -32.74 -6.53 -27.81
C GLY A 54 -32.11 -7.45 -28.86
N ASP A 55 -31.45 -6.87 -29.86
CA ASP A 55 -30.68 -7.55 -30.89
C ASP A 55 -29.19 -7.74 -30.53
N GLY A 56 -28.74 -7.14 -29.42
CA GLY A 56 -27.37 -7.21 -28.91
C GLY A 56 -27.15 -8.32 -27.88
N TRP A 57 -25.87 -8.56 -27.57
CA TRP A 57 -25.44 -9.50 -26.54
C TRP A 57 -24.31 -8.92 -25.71
N VAL A 58 -24.27 -9.32 -24.44
CA VAL A 58 -23.18 -9.02 -23.50
C VAL A 58 -22.77 -10.27 -22.74
N LEU A 59 -21.55 -10.27 -22.23
CA LEU A 59 -21.14 -11.14 -21.13
C LEU A 59 -21.39 -10.40 -19.83
N ARG A 60 -22.28 -10.93 -19.01
CA ARG A 60 -22.62 -10.44 -17.68
C ARG A 60 -21.80 -11.16 -16.63
N PHE A 61 -21.08 -10.38 -15.84
CA PHE A 61 -20.27 -10.80 -14.71
C PHE A 61 -20.99 -10.42 -13.41
N ASP A 62 -21.05 -11.34 -12.46
CA ASP A 62 -21.84 -11.21 -11.24
C ASP A 62 -21.20 -10.33 -10.13
N GLY A 63 -19.91 -10.05 -10.22
CA GLY A 63 -19.15 -9.32 -9.21
C GLY A 63 -18.66 -10.16 -8.04
N GLU A 64 -18.83 -11.49 -8.08
CA GLU A 64 -18.38 -12.38 -7.02
C GLU A 64 -17.09 -13.09 -7.43
N ASN A 65 -17.13 -13.79 -8.56
CA ASN A 65 -16.01 -14.63 -9.00
C ASN A 65 -15.93 -14.80 -10.54
N ASP A 66 -16.92 -14.30 -11.29
CA ASP A 66 -16.96 -14.50 -12.74
C ASP A 66 -15.71 -13.93 -13.42
N ASN A 67 -15.11 -14.72 -14.31
CA ASN A 67 -13.97 -14.32 -15.12
C ASN A 67 -13.80 -15.24 -16.33
N LEU A 68 -13.10 -14.76 -17.34
CA LEU A 68 -12.54 -15.62 -18.40
C LEU A 68 -11.05 -15.32 -18.54
N ARG A 69 -10.23 -16.36 -18.72
CA ARG A 69 -8.78 -16.19 -18.89
C ARG A 69 -8.23 -16.82 -20.16
N ALA A 70 -7.27 -16.17 -20.77
CA ALA A 70 -6.42 -16.75 -21.80
C ALA A 70 -4.98 -16.76 -21.28
N VAL A 71 -4.28 -17.90 -21.41
CA VAL A 71 -2.90 -18.08 -20.91
C VAL A 71 -2.03 -18.57 -22.05
N GLY A 72 -0.77 -18.11 -22.10
CA GLY A 72 0.17 -18.47 -23.16
C GLY A 72 -0.19 -17.85 -24.50
N THR A 73 -0.71 -16.62 -24.51
CA THR A 73 -1.10 -15.92 -25.74
C THR A 73 0.11 -15.52 -26.60
N GLY A 74 1.31 -15.44 -26.00
CA GLY A 74 2.52 -14.93 -26.62
C GLY A 74 2.50 -13.41 -26.87
N LEU A 75 1.46 -12.70 -26.41
CA LEU A 75 1.30 -11.28 -26.68
C LEU A 75 2.15 -10.42 -25.74
N SER A 76 2.79 -9.40 -26.31
CA SER A 76 3.47 -8.34 -25.57
C SER A 76 3.57 -7.09 -26.44
N ALA A 77 3.66 -5.92 -25.82
CA ALA A 77 3.79 -4.66 -26.53
C ALA A 77 4.42 -3.58 -25.65
N GLU A 78 5.19 -2.66 -26.24
CA GLU A 78 5.66 -1.46 -25.52
C GLU A 78 4.57 -0.39 -25.46
N SER A 79 3.76 -0.28 -26.52
CA SER A 79 2.63 0.65 -26.61
C SER A 79 1.37 -0.13 -26.95
N VAL A 80 0.22 0.30 -26.44
CA VAL A 80 -1.07 -0.34 -26.75
C VAL A 80 -2.18 0.67 -26.94
N THR A 81 -3.18 0.31 -27.75
CA THR A 81 -4.50 0.96 -27.73
C THR A 81 -5.53 -0.12 -27.44
N VAL A 82 -6.35 0.05 -26.42
CA VAL A 82 -7.42 -0.87 -26.02
C VAL A 82 -8.75 -0.13 -26.08
N PHE A 83 -9.74 -0.75 -26.71
CA PHE A 83 -11.13 -0.32 -26.62
C PHE A 83 -11.93 -1.37 -25.86
N ILE A 84 -12.73 -0.94 -24.88
CA ILE A 84 -13.62 -1.81 -24.10
C ILE A 84 -15.02 -1.20 -24.17
N VAL A 85 -15.96 -1.94 -24.73
CA VAL A 85 -17.39 -1.61 -24.68
C VAL A 85 -17.99 -2.34 -23.49
N ALA A 86 -18.26 -1.61 -22.41
CA ALA A 86 -18.72 -2.20 -21.16
C ALA A 86 -19.74 -1.31 -20.43
N ALA A 87 -20.49 -1.92 -19.52
CA ALA A 87 -21.38 -1.26 -18.58
C ALA A 87 -21.12 -1.82 -17.18
N PRO A 88 -20.24 -1.20 -16.37
CA PRO A 88 -20.13 -1.54 -14.95
C PRO A 88 -21.46 -1.29 -14.23
N HIS A 89 -21.91 -2.22 -13.40
CA HIS A 89 -23.20 -2.12 -12.67
C HIS A 89 -23.02 -1.59 -11.25
N SER A 90 -21.87 -1.85 -10.64
CA SER A 90 -21.55 -1.40 -9.29
C SER A 90 -20.04 -1.35 -9.07
N ASN A 91 -19.61 -0.64 -8.04
CA ASN A 91 -18.27 -0.80 -7.48
C ASN A 91 -18.38 -1.09 -5.98
N ALA A 92 -18.01 -2.30 -5.57
CA ALA A 92 -17.91 -2.68 -4.17
C ALA A 92 -16.47 -2.52 -3.61
N GLY A 93 -15.56 -1.93 -4.39
CA GLY A 93 -14.13 -1.87 -4.10
C GLY A 93 -13.37 -3.11 -4.58
N ASP A 94 -12.13 -3.29 -4.09
CA ASP A 94 -11.19 -4.35 -4.50
C ASP A 94 -10.84 -4.32 -6.00
N PHE A 95 -10.77 -3.11 -6.60
CA PHE A 95 -10.28 -2.88 -7.95
C PHE A 95 -10.97 -3.75 -9.02
N ARG A 96 -12.28 -3.57 -9.19
CA ARG A 96 -13.11 -4.39 -10.09
C ARG A 96 -12.61 -4.28 -11.54
N GLY A 97 -12.08 -5.37 -12.09
CA GLY A 97 -11.33 -5.36 -13.35
C GLY A 97 -12.21 -5.52 -14.60
N LEU A 98 -12.02 -4.65 -15.59
CA LEU A 98 -12.61 -4.83 -16.92
C LEU A 98 -11.73 -5.74 -17.77
N LEU A 99 -10.43 -5.45 -17.81
CA LEU A 99 -9.42 -6.21 -18.53
C LEU A 99 -8.08 -6.10 -17.81
N ALA A 100 -7.42 -7.22 -17.62
CA ALA A 100 -6.05 -7.28 -17.11
C ALA A 100 -5.18 -8.17 -18.00
N GLY A 101 -3.89 -7.81 -18.10
CA GLY A 101 -2.85 -8.59 -18.74
C GLY A 101 -1.62 -8.66 -17.86
N ASN A 102 -0.95 -9.81 -17.87
CA ASN A 102 0.21 -10.07 -17.02
C ASN A 102 1.19 -11.05 -17.68
N ALA A 103 2.43 -11.04 -17.20
CA ALA A 103 3.37 -12.14 -17.44
C ALA A 103 2.98 -13.38 -16.63
N PRO A 104 3.38 -14.60 -17.03
CA PRO A 104 2.99 -15.83 -16.35
C PRO A 104 3.23 -15.79 -14.84
N ASP A 105 2.17 -16.02 -14.06
CA ASP A 105 2.17 -15.97 -12.59
C ASP A 105 2.72 -14.67 -11.97
N ARG A 106 2.61 -13.55 -12.69
CA ARG A 106 3.02 -12.21 -12.21
C ARG A 106 1.80 -11.31 -12.03
N ARG A 107 1.97 -10.24 -11.24
CA ARG A 107 0.94 -9.22 -11.05
C ARG A 107 0.68 -8.44 -12.32
N ASP A 108 -0.59 -8.21 -12.62
CA ASP A 108 -1.02 -7.37 -13.75
C ASP A 108 -0.39 -5.97 -13.72
N TYR A 109 -0.47 -5.28 -12.59
CA TYR A 109 0.00 -3.92 -12.42
C TYR A 109 1.53 -3.78 -12.38
N GLU A 110 2.28 -4.88 -12.25
CA GLU A 110 3.74 -4.87 -12.25
C GLU A 110 4.37 -5.25 -13.59
N THR A 111 3.69 -6.10 -14.37
CA THR A 111 4.28 -6.74 -15.56
C THR A 111 3.48 -6.55 -16.84
N GLY A 112 2.21 -6.19 -16.75
CA GLY A 112 1.35 -5.96 -17.90
C GLY A 112 0.55 -4.68 -17.73
N LEU A 113 -0.77 -4.78 -17.88
CA LEU A 113 -1.72 -3.67 -17.92
C LEU A 113 -3.01 -4.09 -17.20
N THR A 114 -3.63 -3.17 -16.47
CA THR A 114 -4.98 -3.37 -15.92
C THR A 114 -5.82 -2.12 -16.15
N VAL A 115 -7.10 -2.33 -16.43
CA VAL A 115 -8.14 -1.30 -16.49
C VAL A 115 -9.23 -1.72 -15.50
N ASP A 116 -9.38 -0.98 -14.41
CA ASP A 116 -10.21 -1.36 -13.28
C ASP A 116 -10.87 -0.19 -12.56
N LEU A 117 -11.91 -0.48 -11.78
CA LEU A 117 -12.60 0.49 -10.93
C LEU A 117 -11.81 0.82 -9.67
N GLY A 118 -12.29 1.80 -8.89
CA GLY A 118 -11.66 2.24 -7.65
C GLY A 118 -11.56 1.18 -6.55
N PRO A 119 -10.62 1.35 -5.59
CA PRO A 119 -10.44 0.44 -4.45
C PRO A 119 -11.58 0.45 -3.43
N GLY A 120 -12.31 1.56 -3.35
CA GLY A 120 -13.43 1.76 -2.42
C GLY A 120 -14.79 1.55 -3.09
N PRO A 121 -15.84 1.25 -2.31
CA PRO A 121 -17.20 1.19 -2.83
C PRO A 121 -17.69 2.59 -3.25
N GLY A 122 -18.50 2.65 -4.30
CA GLY A 122 -19.02 3.91 -4.86
C GLY A 122 -20.45 3.78 -5.40
N GLY A 123 -21.18 4.90 -5.42
CA GLY A 123 -22.55 4.98 -5.95
C GLY A 123 -22.64 5.33 -7.45
N SER A 124 -21.51 5.70 -8.05
CA SER A 124 -21.36 6.05 -9.46
C SER A 124 -20.07 5.50 -10.04
N LEU A 125 -20.00 5.46 -11.36
CA LEU A 125 -18.74 5.29 -12.08
C LEU A 125 -18.02 6.64 -12.11
N ASP A 126 -17.12 6.85 -11.17
CA ASP A 126 -16.35 8.09 -10.98
C ASP A 126 -14.84 7.85 -10.84
N GLN A 127 -14.41 6.58 -10.87
CA GLN A 127 -13.00 6.20 -10.85
C GLN A 127 -12.74 5.08 -11.85
N LEU A 128 -11.72 5.26 -12.69
CA LEU A 128 -11.17 4.21 -13.55
C LEU A 128 -9.65 4.28 -13.52
N ASN A 129 -9.02 3.27 -12.93
CA ASN A 129 -7.58 3.16 -12.88
C ASN A 129 -7.06 2.49 -14.16
N VAL A 130 -5.92 3.01 -14.63
CA VAL A 130 -5.10 2.32 -15.63
C VAL A 130 -3.71 2.17 -15.04
N GLU A 131 -3.32 0.93 -14.74
CA GLU A 131 -2.01 0.59 -14.17
C GLU A 131 -1.24 -0.40 -15.03
N GLY A 132 0.06 -0.52 -14.80
CA GLY A 132 0.88 -1.44 -15.55
C GLY A 132 2.37 -1.25 -15.28
N GLN A 133 3.18 -2.06 -15.95
CA GLN A 133 4.63 -2.00 -15.81
C GLN A 133 5.15 -0.60 -16.17
N GLY A 134 5.72 0.10 -15.17
CA GLY A 134 6.28 1.43 -15.33
C GLY A 134 5.37 2.60 -14.96
N PHE A 135 4.16 2.35 -14.43
CA PHE A 135 3.15 3.41 -14.24
C PHE A 135 3.18 4.04 -12.83
N GLY A 136 3.60 3.28 -11.81
CA GLY A 136 3.77 3.80 -10.44
C GLY A 136 2.59 3.56 -9.47
N GLY A 137 1.78 2.51 -9.69
CA GLY A 137 0.66 2.12 -8.83
C GLY A 137 -0.70 2.67 -9.30
N ALA A 138 -1.73 2.48 -8.49
CA ALA A 138 -3.10 2.89 -8.82
C ALA A 138 -3.20 4.40 -9.01
N ALA A 139 -3.80 4.81 -10.13
CA ALA A 139 -4.12 6.21 -10.37
C ALA A 139 -5.42 6.28 -11.18
N ASP A 140 -6.35 7.07 -10.66
CA ASP A 140 -7.60 7.37 -11.32
C ASP A 140 -7.36 8.27 -12.54
N LEU A 141 -7.89 7.85 -13.69
CA LEU A 141 -7.87 8.62 -14.92
C LEU A 141 -9.26 9.10 -15.35
N LEU A 142 -10.32 8.80 -14.59
CA LEU A 142 -11.67 9.23 -14.91
C LEU A 142 -11.96 10.58 -14.24
N ASN A 143 -12.07 11.65 -15.01
CA ASN A 143 -12.32 13.00 -14.51
C ASN A 143 -13.82 13.36 -14.50
N SER A 144 -14.67 12.44 -14.93
CA SER A 144 -16.12 12.60 -15.01
C SER A 144 -16.85 11.59 -14.13
N GLN A 145 -18.03 11.97 -13.65
CA GLN A 145 -18.93 11.08 -12.91
C GLN A 145 -20.06 10.63 -13.83
N GLN A 146 -20.32 9.32 -13.83
CA GLN A 146 -21.30 8.70 -14.72
C GLN A 146 -22.16 7.69 -13.95
N PRO A 147 -23.44 7.51 -14.31
CA PRO A 147 -24.25 6.46 -13.69
C PRO A 147 -23.74 5.07 -14.11
N PHE A 148 -23.79 4.12 -13.18
CA PHE A 148 -23.62 2.70 -13.51
C PHE A 148 -24.73 2.19 -14.45
N GLY A 149 -24.47 1.04 -15.08
CA GLY A 149 -25.41 0.34 -15.96
C GLY A 149 -25.54 0.94 -17.36
N GLN A 150 -24.80 2.02 -17.68
CA GLN A 150 -24.75 2.59 -19.03
C GLN A 150 -23.61 1.97 -19.82
N VAL A 151 -23.87 1.65 -21.10
CA VAL A 151 -22.81 1.21 -22.02
C VAL A 151 -21.89 2.38 -22.34
N ARG A 152 -20.59 2.17 -22.13
CA ARG A 152 -19.51 3.11 -22.40
C ARG A 152 -18.49 2.49 -23.32
N VAL A 153 -17.85 3.33 -24.13
CA VAL A 153 -16.65 2.99 -24.89
C VAL A 153 -15.45 3.58 -24.16
N PHE A 154 -14.71 2.74 -23.44
CA PHE A 154 -13.43 3.11 -22.84
C PHE A 154 -12.31 2.91 -23.86
N GLU A 155 -11.57 3.97 -24.16
CA GLU A 155 -10.34 3.93 -24.96
C GLU A 155 -9.15 4.22 -24.04
N VAL A 156 -8.26 3.25 -23.93
CA VAL A 156 -7.00 3.36 -23.19
C VAL A 156 -5.85 3.34 -24.19
N ALA A 157 -5.00 4.36 -24.16
CA ALA A 157 -3.77 4.40 -24.95
C ALA A 157 -2.56 4.47 -24.03
N VAL A 158 -1.66 3.51 -24.14
CA VAL A 158 -0.32 3.53 -23.51
C VAL A 158 0.68 3.84 -24.61
N ASP A 159 1.35 4.98 -24.49
CA ASP A 159 2.37 5.44 -25.43
C ASP A 159 3.74 5.43 -24.74
N ALA A 160 4.52 4.38 -24.97
CA ALA A 160 5.87 4.26 -24.43
C ALA A 160 6.87 5.27 -25.03
N LEU A 161 6.61 5.81 -26.23
CA LEU A 161 7.46 6.83 -26.85
C LEU A 161 7.19 8.20 -26.24
N ALA A 162 5.92 8.55 -26.05
CA ALA A 162 5.53 9.78 -25.37
C ALA A 162 5.69 9.69 -23.83
N GLY A 163 5.80 8.48 -23.28
CA GLY A 163 5.87 8.24 -21.84
C GLY A 163 4.57 8.58 -21.13
N ALA A 164 3.42 8.33 -21.77
CA ALA A 164 2.11 8.71 -21.28
C ALA A 164 1.06 7.61 -21.46
N VAL A 165 0.12 7.57 -20.52
CA VAL A 165 -1.11 6.78 -20.59
C VAL A 165 -2.28 7.76 -20.63
N ARG A 166 -3.27 7.50 -21.48
CA ARG A 166 -4.47 8.32 -21.64
C ARG A 166 -5.71 7.46 -21.54
N LEU A 167 -6.74 8.01 -20.90
CA LEU A 167 -8.11 7.52 -20.94
C LEU A 167 -9.01 8.48 -21.72
N VAL A 168 -9.85 7.91 -22.58
CA VAL A 168 -10.94 8.60 -23.28
C VAL A 168 -12.21 7.78 -23.09
N VAL A 169 -13.33 8.41 -22.76
CA VAL A 169 -14.62 7.74 -22.57
C VAL A 169 -15.68 8.36 -23.46
N ASP A 170 -16.34 7.55 -24.28
CA ASP A 170 -17.37 7.99 -25.24
C ASP A 170 -16.92 9.15 -26.15
N GLY A 171 -15.61 9.21 -26.43
CA GLY A 171 -15.00 10.25 -27.24
C GLY A 171 -14.54 11.50 -26.50
N ARG A 172 -14.83 11.61 -25.20
CA ARG A 172 -14.37 12.69 -24.31
C ARG A 172 -13.02 12.32 -23.69
N ASP A 173 -12.06 13.23 -23.78
CA ASP A 173 -10.79 13.07 -23.06
C ASP A 173 -11.03 13.16 -21.55
N GLU A 174 -10.53 12.17 -20.81
CA GLU A 174 -10.66 12.10 -19.36
C GLU A 174 -9.33 12.50 -18.72
N GLY A 175 -8.47 11.55 -18.39
CA GLY A 175 -7.22 11.77 -17.68
C GLY A 175 -6.00 11.22 -18.40
N THR A 176 -4.84 11.70 -17.96
CA THR A 176 -3.53 11.21 -18.40
C THR A 176 -2.60 11.00 -17.22
N ARG A 177 -1.69 10.04 -17.32
CA ARG A 177 -0.59 9.85 -16.35
C ARG A 177 0.73 9.58 -17.07
N PRO A 178 1.88 9.91 -16.46
CA PRO A 178 3.17 9.48 -16.98
C PRO A 178 3.33 7.96 -16.85
N CYS A 179 4.07 7.37 -17.77
CA CYS A 179 4.59 6.00 -17.65
C CYS A 179 6.05 5.94 -18.10
N ARG A 180 6.83 5.07 -17.46
CA ARG A 180 8.17 4.72 -17.94
C ARG A 180 8.06 3.70 -19.07
N LYS A 181 8.89 3.85 -20.10
CA LYS A 181 9.01 2.87 -21.17
C LYS A 181 9.30 1.48 -20.59
N ALA A 182 8.45 0.51 -20.91
CA ALA A 182 8.57 -0.88 -20.53
C ALA A 182 7.86 -1.77 -21.56
N LEU A 183 8.20 -3.05 -21.58
CA LEU A 183 7.49 -4.06 -22.36
C LEU A 183 6.35 -4.61 -21.49
N LEU A 184 5.11 -4.33 -21.86
CA LEU A 184 3.93 -4.88 -21.20
C LEU A 184 3.73 -6.32 -21.65
N SER A 185 3.67 -7.25 -20.70
CA SER A 185 3.30 -8.63 -20.97
C SER A 185 1.78 -8.78 -20.98
N LEU A 186 1.28 -9.40 -22.05
CA LEU A 186 -0.13 -9.74 -22.26
C LEU A 186 -0.27 -11.26 -22.47
N ASP A 187 0.71 -12.03 -21.98
CA ASP A 187 0.82 -13.46 -22.20
C ASP A 187 -0.28 -14.23 -21.46
N GLU A 188 -0.70 -13.70 -20.30
CA GLU A 188 -1.95 -14.06 -19.66
C GLU A 188 -2.88 -12.85 -19.68
N LEU A 189 -4.14 -13.07 -20.07
CA LEU A 189 -5.19 -12.07 -20.11
C LEU A 189 -6.36 -12.55 -19.25
N THR A 190 -6.98 -11.62 -18.53
CA THR A 190 -8.15 -11.85 -17.67
C THR A 190 -9.22 -10.84 -18.04
N LEU A 191 -10.41 -11.32 -18.37
CA LEU A 191 -11.59 -10.51 -18.68
C LEU A 191 -12.57 -10.54 -17.50
N GLY A 192 -13.08 -9.37 -17.11
CA GLY A 192 -14.05 -9.24 -16.00
C GLY A 192 -13.45 -9.43 -14.61
N ALA A 193 -12.13 -9.41 -14.48
CA ALA A 193 -11.41 -9.44 -13.21
C ALA A 193 -9.96 -8.96 -13.39
N ARG A 194 -9.24 -8.84 -12.27
CA ARG A 194 -7.79 -8.60 -12.18
C ARG A 194 -7.02 -9.87 -11.82
N PHE A 195 -5.69 -9.85 -11.95
CA PHE A 195 -4.81 -10.98 -11.60
C PHE A 195 -3.63 -10.52 -10.73
N TYR A 196 -3.77 -10.65 -9.41
CA TYR A 196 -2.74 -10.31 -8.44
C TYR A 196 -2.99 -10.92 -7.04
N THR A 197 -1.97 -10.89 -6.21
CA THR A 197 -2.02 -11.06 -4.76
C THR A 197 -1.03 -10.06 -4.15
N ASN A 198 -1.55 -9.21 -3.26
CA ASN A 198 -0.74 -8.27 -2.51
C ASN A 198 0.07 -9.03 -1.45
N GLY A 199 1.39 -8.82 -1.43
CA GLY A 199 2.28 -9.55 -0.53
C GLY A 199 2.72 -10.92 -1.08
N PRO A 200 3.27 -11.79 -0.21
CA PRO A 200 3.75 -13.11 -0.62
C PRO A 200 2.58 -14.05 -0.96
N GLY A 201 2.76 -14.93 -1.96
CA GLY A 201 1.76 -15.93 -2.35
C GLY A 201 1.65 -16.11 -3.87
N ALA A 202 0.89 -17.12 -4.28
CA ALA A 202 0.51 -17.32 -5.67
C ALA A 202 -0.44 -16.20 -6.12
N GLN A 203 -0.31 -15.77 -7.37
CA GLN A 203 -1.22 -14.79 -7.96
C GLN A 203 -2.59 -15.44 -8.20
N GLN A 204 -3.65 -14.64 -8.08
CA GLN A 204 -5.02 -15.12 -8.12
C GLN A 204 -5.89 -14.15 -8.90
N VAL A 205 -6.97 -14.68 -9.49
CA VAL A 205 -8.03 -13.85 -10.04
C VAL A 205 -8.78 -13.20 -8.89
N ARG A 206 -8.91 -11.87 -8.93
CA ARG A 206 -9.55 -11.05 -7.88
C ARG A 206 -10.19 -9.81 -8.49
N GLY A 207 -10.98 -9.08 -7.71
CA GLY A 207 -11.66 -7.89 -8.21
C GLY A 207 -12.62 -8.22 -9.36
N SER A 208 -13.47 -9.25 -9.19
CA SER A 208 -14.45 -9.65 -10.20
C SER A 208 -15.44 -8.53 -10.49
N LEU A 209 -15.66 -8.21 -11.75
CA LEU A 209 -16.55 -7.15 -12.20
C LEU A 209 -18.02 -7.51 -11.92
N ALA A 210 -18.77 -6.60 -11.32
CA ALA A 210 -20.23 -6.62 -11.43
C ALA A 210 -20.61 -5.74 -12.63
N GLY A 211 -20.91 -6.34 -13.78
CA GLY A 211 -21.10 -5.56 -15.01
C GLY A 211 -21.19 -6.38 -16.28
N ASP A 212 -21.42 -5.66 -17.38
CA ASP A 212 -21.53 -6.24 -18.72
C ASP A 212 -20.34 -5.83 -19.60
N ILE A 213 -19.78 -6.75 -20.38
CA ILE A 213 -18.81 -6.47 -21.44
C ILE A 213 -19.36 -6.97 -22.77
N ALA A 214 -19.43 -6.08 -23.78
CA ALA A 214 -19.96 -6.38 -25.10
C ALA A 214 -18.84 -6.69 -26.11
N GLU A 215 -17.79 -5.87 -26.15
CA GLU A 215 -16.71 -5.99 -27.13
C GLU A 215 -15.38 -5.43 -26.58
N VAL A 216 -14.26 -6.09 -26.92
CA VAL A 216 -12.90 -5.65 -26.58
C VAL A 216 -12.02 -5.70 -27.82
N LEU A 217 -11.31 -4.61 -28.11
CA LEU A 217 -10.30 -4.53 -29.16
C LEU A 217 -8.94 -4.20 -28.55
N LEU A 218 -7.87 -4.90 -28.96
CA LEU A 218 -6.50 -4.63 -28.52
C LEU A 218 -5.57 -4.48 -29.72
N TYR A 219 -4.84 -3.36 -29.75
CA TYR A 219 -3.77 -3.07 -30.70
C TYR A 219 -2.42 -3.01 -29.97
N ASP A 220 -1.35 -3.54 -30.59
CA ASP A 220 0.03 -3.52 -30.07
C ASP A 220 0.79 -2.22 -30.38
N ARG A 221 0.05 -1.14 -30.62
CA ARG A 221 0.57 0.19 -30.93
C ARG A 221 -0.42 1.27 -30.53
N VAL A 222 0.05 2.51 -30.52
CA VAL A 222 -0.83 3.68 -30.50
C VAL A 222 -1.46 3.84 -31.88
N LEU A 223 -2.79 3.90 -31.92
CA LEU A 223 -3.53 4.23 -33.14
C LEU A 223 -3.36 5.71 -33.51
N SER A 224 -3.39 6.03 -34.80
CA SER A 224 -3.44 7.43 -35.22
C SER A 224 -4.76 8.08 -34.79
N VAL A 225 -4.81 9.42 -34.74
CA VAL A 225 -6.05 10.14 -34.40
C VAL A 225 -7.21 9.75 -35.34
N GLU A 226 -6.93 9.60 -36.63
CA GLU A 226 -7.93 9.17 -37.61
C GLU A 226 -8.43 7.74 -37.33
N GLU A 227 -7.52 6.81 -37.01
CA GLU A 227 -7.88 5.45 -36.64
C GLU A 227 -8.69 5.39 -35.33
N GLN A 228 -8.31 6.17 -34.32
CA GLN A 228 -9.03 6.27 -33.05
C GLN A 228 -10.45 6.80 -33.27
N LEU A 229 -10.62 7.86 -34.07
CA LEU A 229 -11.93 8.38 -34.43
C LEU A 229 -12.77 7.35 -35.19
N ALA A 230 -12.18 6.65 -36.17
CA ALA A 230 -12.88 5.65 -36.96
C ALA A 230 -13.34 4.46 -36.11
N VAL A 231 -12.49 3.95 -35.21
CA VAL A 231 -12.84 2.84 -34.31
C VAL A 231 -13.93 3.26 -33.31
N ARG A 232 -13.82 4.45 -32.71
CA ARG A 232 -14.85 4.98 -31.79
C ARG A 232 -16.21 5.11 -32.48
N ALA A 233 -16.25 5.78 -33.64
CA ALA A 233 -17.48 5.96 -34.39
C ALA A 233 -18.11 4.61 -34.78
N TRP A 234 -17.28 3.62 -35.17
CA TRP A 234 -17.74 2.29 -35.49
C TRP A 234 -18.34 1.56 -34.29
N LEU A 235 -17.66 1.56 -33.12
CA LEU A 235 -18.16 0.93 -31.89
C LEU A 235 -19.46 1.59 -31.41
N GLN A 236 -19.51 2.93 -31.41
CA GLN A 236 -20.69 3.69 -31.01
C GLN A 236 -21.90 3.38 -31.90
N ALA A 237 -21.72 3.38 -33.22
CA ALA A 237 -22.80 3.06 -34.15
C ALA A 237 -23.26 1.60 -34.01
N ARG A 238 -22.31 0.66 -33.87
CA ARG A 238 -22.59 -0.77 -33.73
C ARG A 238 -23.38 -1.09 -32.46
N HIS A 239 -23.03 -0.45 -31.35
CA HIS A 239 -23.61 -0.74 -30.03
C HIS A 239 -24.71 0.25 -29.62
N ALA A 240 -25.19 1.13 -30.51
CA ALA A 240 -26.19 2.15 -30.19
C ALA A 240 -27.52 1.55 -29.65
N ASN A 241 -28.04 0.51 -30.29
CA ASN A 241 -29.27 -0.17 -29.84
C ASN A 241 -29.07 -0.84 -28.47
N LEU A 242 -27.92 -1.49 -28.29
CA LEU A 242 -27.54 -2.11 -27.02
C LEU A 242 -27.44 -1.04 -25.91
N ALA A 243 -26.79 0.09 -26.19
CA ALA A 243 -26.65 1.20 -25.25
C ALA A 243 -28.00 1.79 -24.82
N ALA A 244 -28.98 1.85 -25.73
CA ALA A 244 -30.33 2.30 -25.41
C ALA A 244 -31.13 1.29 -24.57
N ALA A 245 -30.95 -0.01 -24.80
CA ALA A 245 -31.75 -1.06 -24.18
C ALA A 245 -31.16 -1.60 -22.86
N LEU A 246 -29.84 -1.68 -22.74
CA LEU A 246 -29.16 -2.31 -21.60
C LEU A 246 -29.52 -1.71 -20.24
N PRO A 247 -29.60 -0.38 -20.04
CA PRO A 247 -29.87 0.20 -18.73
C PRO A 247 -31.17 -0.28 -18.08
N ALA A 248 -32.19 -0.65 -18.88
CA ALA A 248 -33.45 -1.18 -18.38
C ALA A 248 -33.36 -2.63 -17.85
N THR A 249 -32.24 -3.33 -18.15
CA THR A 249 -32.00 -4.73 -17.75
C THR A 249 -31.04 -4.88 -16.58
N VAL A 250 -30.40 -3.77 -16.18
CA VAL A 250 -29.46 -3.76 -15.06
C VAL A 250 -30.26 -3.65 -13.77
N PRO A 251 -30.10 -4.57 -12.81
CA PRO A 251 -30.72 -4.43 -11.50
C PRO A 251 -30.31 -3.10 -10.89
N GLN A 252 -31.27 -2.23 -10.58
CA GLN A 252 -30.96 -1.00 -9.88
C GLN A 252 -30.46 -1.38 -8.49
N LEU A 253 -29.23 -0.99 -8.17
CA LEU A 253 -28.75 -1.04 -6.79
C LEU A 253 -29.74 -0.25 -5.94
N LEU A 254 -30.35 -0.92 -4.96
CA LEU A 254 -31.06 -0.20 -3.91
C LEU A 254 -30.02 0.67 -3.21
N THR A 255 -30.12 1.99 -3.37
CA THR A 255 -29.32 2.92 -2.57
C THR A 255 -29.80 2.80 -1.13
N ILE A 256 -29.16 1.93 -0.35
CA ILE A 256 -29.44 1.80 1.08
C ILE A 256 -28.61 2.87 1.80
N GLY A 257 -29.27 3.98 2.16
CA GLY A 257 -28.68 5.07 2.93
C GLY A 257 -28.32 6.30 2.09
N GLU A 258 -28.01 7.40 2.78
CA GLU A 258 -27.45 8.58 2.13
C GLU A 258 -25.95 8.36 1.84
N PRO A 259 -25.48 8.65 0.62
CA PRO A 259 -24.06 8.59 0.30
C PRO A 259 -23.25 9.44 1.28
N LEU A 260 -22.10 8.91 1.74
CA LEU A 260 -21.15 9.71 2.48
C LEU A 260 -20.63 10.81 1.56
N VAL A 261 -20.85 12.06 1.94
CA VAL A 261 -20.29 13.22 1.24
C VAL A 261 -19.07 13.71 2.00
N LEU A 262 -18.02 14.06 1.26
CA LEU A 262 -16.91 14.82 1.82
C LEU A 262 -17.47 16.13 2.39
N ALA A 263 -17.20 16.41 3.67
CA ALA A 263 -17.52 17.71 4.23
C ALA A 263 -16.72 18.78 3.47
N GLU A 264 -17.39 19.82 2.97
CA GLU A 264 -16.73 20.89 2.20
C GLU A 264 -15.69 21.65 3.03
N ASN A 265 -15.97 21.81 4.33
CA ASN A 265 -15.12 22.52 5.28
C ASN A 265 -15.16 21.80 6.64
N PRO A 266 -14.50 20.63 6.79
CA PRO A 266 -14.45 19.97 8.07
C PRO A 266 -13.65 20.82 9.07
N PRO A 267 -13.98 20.79 10.37
CA PRO A 267 -13.11 21.40 11.37
C PRO A 267 -11.73 20.73 11.33
N PRO A 268 -10.64 21.43 11.70
CA PRO A 268 -9.29 20.87 11.71
C PRO A 268 -9.16 19.57 12.51
N VAL A 269 -9.99 19.42 13.55
CA VAL A 269 -10.14 18.19 14.35
C VAL A 269 -11.63 18.01 14.67
N GLN A 270 -12.14 16.78 14.54
CA GLN A 270 -13.50 16.42 14.95
C GLN A 270 -13.46 15.24 15.93
N LEU A 271 -13.97 15.46 17.14
CA LEU A 271 -14.10 14.42 18.14
C LEU A 271 -15.38 13.60 17.89
N LEU A 272 -15.20 12.33 17.51
CA LEU A 272 -16.32 11.44 17.17
C LEU A 272 -16.81 10.60 18.36
N ALA A 273 -16.06 10.56 19.45
CA ALA A 273 -16.36 9.75 20.63
C ALA A 273 -17.21 10.55 21.65
N PRO A 274 -18.44 10.11 21.99
CA PRO A 274 -19.22 10.75 23.04
C PRO A 274 -18.52 10.69 24.40
N GLY A 275 -18.69 11.73 25.22
CA GLY A 275 -18.15 11.80 26.58
C GLY A 275 -16.70 12.30 26.68
N PHE A 276 -16.12 12.72 25.57
CA PHE A 276 -14.83 13.40 25.54
C PHE A 276 -15.05 14.87 25.18
N GLU A 277 -14.13 15.73 25.63
CA GLU A 277 -14.04 17.13 25.21
C GLU A 277 -12.70 17.35 24.52
N LEU A 278 -12.67 18.27 23.56
CA LEU A 278 -11.47 18.65 22.82
C LEU A 278 -11.25 20.16 22.99
N ALA A 279 -10.05 20.53 23.41
CA ALA A 279 -9.58 21.91 23.43
C ALA A 279 -8.22 21.98 22.74
N GLU A 280 -7.99 23.06 22.00
CA GLU A 280 -6.67 23.40 21.49
C GLU A 280 -5.88 24.09 22.60
N LEU A 281 -4.65 23.64 22.87
CA LEU A 281 -3.77 24.33 23.82
C LEU A 281 -3.36 25.69 23.23
N PRO A 282 -3.42 26.79 23.98
CA PRO A 282 -3.10 28.13 23.48
C PRO A 282 -1.58 28.38 23.37
N VAL A 283 -0.82 27.39 22.90
CA VAL A 283 0.63 27.45 22.68
C VAL A 283 0.99 27.09 21.25
N VAL A 284 2.02 27.73 20.72
CA VAL A 284 2.56 27.41 19.38
C VAL A 284 3.82 26.59 19.53
N LEU A 285 3.76 25.33 19.10
CA LEU A 285 4.87 24.38 19.19
C LEU A 285 5.30 23.90 17.82
N THR A 286 6.50 23.31 17.76
CA THR A 286 6.91 22.50 16.61
C THR A 286 6.13 21.19 16.61
N ASN A 287 6.07 20.49 15.47
CA ASN A 287 5.30 19.25 15.32
C ASN A 287 5.67 18.21 16.41
N VAL A 288 4.81 18.08 17.43
CA VAL A 288 5.03 17.27 18.65
C VAL A 288 4.72 15.79 18.39
N ASN A 289 5.53 14.90 18.93
CA ASN A 289 5.33 13.45 18.83
C ASN A 289 5.28 12.71 20.17
N ASN A 290 5.72 13.33 21.28
CA ASN A 290 5.59 12.78 22.62
C ASN A 290 5.18 13.90 23.59
N VAL A 291 4.36 13.54 24.57
CA VAL A 291 4.00 14.37 25.72
C VAL A 291 4.07 13.54 26.99
N ARG A 292 4.55 14.11 28.09
CA ARG A 292 4.59 13.43 29.39
C ARG A 292 4.70 14.40 30.55
N TYR A 293 3.92 14.20 31.60
CA TYR A 293 4.06 14.98 32.82
C TYR A 293 5.35 14.62 33.57
N ARG A 294 6.06 15.66 33.99
CA ARG A 294 7.09 15.60 35.03
C ARG A 294 6.41 15.46 36.40
N HIS A 295 7.15 15.01 37.40
CA HIS A 295 6.63 14.75 38.74
C HIS A 295 5.97 15.95 39.45
N ASP A 296 6.25 17.18 38.99
CA ASP A 296 5.76 18.45 39.52
C ASP A 296 4.57 19.01 38.73
N GLY A 297 4.02 18.23 37.80
CA GLY A 297 2.86 18.63 36.99
C GLY A 297 3.19 19.40 35.72
N VAL A 298 4.46 19.68 35.44
CA VAL A 298 4.88 20.31 34.18
C VAL A 298 4.72 19.33 33.03
N LEU A 299 4.03 19.73 31.96
CA LEU A 299 3.90 18.91 30.77
C LEU A 299 5.15 19.06 29.90
N VAL A 300 5.81 17.96 29.58
CA VAL A 300 7.01 17.96 28.75
C VAL A 300 6.66 17.46 27.36
N THR A 301 7.08 18.18 26.32
CA THR A 301 6.84 17.79 24.92
C THR A 301 8.15 17.54 24.17
N LEU A 302 8.11 16.66 23.17
CA LEU A 302 9.20 16.43 22.22
C LEU A 302 8.69 16.62 20.80
N GLY A 303 9.34 17.49 20.03
CA GLY A 303 9.09 17.70 18.62
C GLY A 303 9.83 16.68 17.73
N TYR A 304 9.30 16.44 16.53
CA TYR A 304 10.01 15.69 15.47
C TYR A 304 11.35 16.34 15.08
N ASN A 305 11.48 17.65 15.28
CA ASN A 305 12.73 18.38 15.08
C ASN A 305 13.73 18.20 16.26
N GLY A 306 13.34 17.53 17.33
CA GLY A 306 14.15 17.27 18.53
C GLY A 306 14.11 18.35 19.59
N ASP A 307 13.33 19.43 19.41
CA ASP A 307 13.16 20.42 20.46
C ASP A 307 12.31 19.85 21.60
N VAL A 308 12.66 20.18 22.83
CA VAL A 308 11.92 19.82 24.04
C VAL A 308 11.38 21.08 24.68
N HIS A 309 10.08 21.08 25.02
CA HIS A 309 9.43 22.19 25.69
C HIS A 309 8.84 21.76 27.04
N LEU A 310 8.83 22.69 27.99
CA LEU A 310 8.07 22.61 29.24
C LEU A 310 6.83 23.47 29.10
N LEU A 311 5.68 22.88 29.35
CA LEU A 311 4.37 23.47 29.26
C LEU A 311 3.78 23.63 30.66
N ARG A 312 3.20 24.80 30.93
CA ARG A 312 2.62 25.17 32.22
C ARG A 312 1.26 25.79 31.98
N ASP A 313 0.33 25.50 32.88
CA ASP A 313 -0.95 26.19 33.04
C ASP A 313 -0.74 27.34 34.02
N THR A 314 -0.84 28.59 33.56
CA THR A 314 -0.60 29.78 34.38
C THR A 314 -1.86 30.44 34.93
N ASP A 315 -3.04 30.08 34.42
CA ASP A 315 -4.32 30.64 34.86
C ASP A 315 -5.22 29.65 35.64
N GLY A 316 -4.84 28.38 35.68
CA GLY A 316 -5.47 27.31 36.46
C GLY A 316 -6.71 26.72 35.81
N ASP A 317 -6.91 26.91 34.50
CA ASP A 317 -8.06 26.37 33.76
C ASP A 317 -7.90 24.89 33.36
N GLY A 318 -6.72 24.31 33.62
CA GLY A 318 -6.37 22.93 33.30
C GLY A 318 -5.74 22.73 31.92
N LEU A 319 -5.50 23.81 31.17
CA LEU A 319 -4.83 23.80 29.87
C LEU A 319 -3.50 24.53 29.95
N GLU A 320 -2.44 23.94 29.42
CA GLU A 320 -1.15 24.60 29.41
C GLU A 320 -1.12 25.76 28.40
N ASP A 321 -0.85 26.97 28.90
CA ASP A 321 -0.89 28.25 28.18
C ASP A 321 0.49 28.92 28.01
N GLN A 322 1.52 28.37 28.65
CA GLN A 322 2.89 28.82 28.54
C GLN A 322 3.79 27.68 28.03
N ALA A 323 4.66 27.99 27.06
CA ALA A 323 5.69 27.09 26.57
C ALA A 323 7.10 27.68 26.76
N GLN A 324 7.94 27.00 27.55
CA GLN A 324 9.37 27.29 27.71
C GLN A 324 10.20 26.26 26.95
N VAL A 325 11.22 26.70 26.23
CA VAL A 325 12.18 25.77 25.59
C VAL A 325 13.10 25.19 26.67
N PHE A 326 13.06 23.87 26.87
CA PHE A 326 13.98 23.13 27.73
C PHE A 326 15.29 22.83 26.99
N TYR A 327 15.18 22.38 25.74
CA TYR A 327 16.32 22.03 24.89
C TYR A 327 16.00 22.38 23.44
N ARG A 328 16.94 23.05 22.76
CA ARG A 328 16.86 23.36 21.33
C ARG A 328 17.84 22.47 20.58
N ASN A 329 17.33 21.61 19.71
CA ASN A 329 18.15 20.68 18.95
C ASN A 329 18.90 21.41 17.83
N ALA A 330 20.24 21.29 17.84
CA ALA A 330 21.12 21.79 16.78
C ALA A 330 21.60 20.67 15.83
N GLY A 331 20.80 19.61 15.67
CA GLY A 331 21.09 18.45 14.82
C GLY A 331 21.65 17.22 15.56
N SER A 332 21.78 17.30 16.88
CA SER A 332 22.26 16.18 17.71
C SER A 332 21.25 15.04 17.78
N LEU A 333 19.96 15.37 17.80
CA LEU A 333 18.85 14.42 17.86
C LEU A 333 18.26 14.23 16.45
N ARG A 334 18.47 13.04 15.88
CA ARG A 334 17.90 12.65 14.58
C ARG A 334 16.79 11.63 14.82
N GLY A 335 15.63 11.81 14.18
CA GLY A 335 14.46 10.92 14.37
C GLY A 335 14.11 10.62 15.83
N PRO A 336 14.00 11.64 16.71
CA PRO A 336 13.75 11.40 18.13
C PRO A 336 12.29 10.95 18.35
N ILE A 337 12.10 9.73 18.85
CA ILE A 337 10.78 9.11 19.06
C ILE A 337 10.78 8.40 20.41
N GLY A 338 10.64 9.16 21.49
CA GLY A 338 10.53 8.62 22.83
C GLY A 338 11.06 9.60 23.85
N LEU A 339 10.25 9.87 24.87
CA LEU A 339 10.56 10.81 25.93
C LEU A 339 10.22 10.21 27.31
N LEU A 340 11.15 10.35 28.25
CA LEU A 340 10.94 9.97 29.64
C LEU A 340 11.60 11.01 30.56
N PRO A 341 10.83 11.81 31.32
CA PRO A 341 11.37 12.65 32.37
C PRO A 341 12.13 11.81 33.41
N THR A 342 13.21 12.37 33.96
CA THR A 342 13.94 11.71 35.04
C THR A 342 13.07 11.59 36.29
N PRO A 343 13.30 10.56 37.14
CA PRO A 343 12.67 10.49 38.45
C PRO A 343 13.03 11.70 39.34
N PRO A 344 12.23 12.00 40.37
CA PRO A 344 12.60 13.00 41.36
C PRO A 344 13.99 12.74 41.94
N GLN A 345 14.81 13.79 42.07
CA GLN A 345 16.16 13.71 42.66
C GLN A 345 17.09 12.74 41.93
N TYR A 346 16.92 12.57 40.61
CA TYR A 346 17.80 11.74 39.81
C TYR A 346 19.26 12.20 39.91
N ALA A 347 20.20 11.26 40.02
CA ALA A 347 21.60 11.54 40.37
C ALA A 347 22.34 12.48 39.39
N HIS A 348 21.83 12.61 38.17
CA HIS A 348 22.41 13.45 37.11
C HIS A 348 21.64 14.75 36.86
N GLY A 349 20.70 15.11 37.74
CA GLY A 349 19.87 16.31 37.61
C GLY A 349 18.46 16.01 37.08
N THR A 350 17.62 17.05 37.11
CA THR A 350 16.29 17.03 36.50
C THR A 350 16.47 17.02 34.98
N GLY A 351 15.72 16.23 34.24
CA GLY A 351 15.94 16.14 32.80
C GLY A 351 14.99 15.23 32.07
N VAL A 352 15.33 14.95 30.83
CA VAL A 352 14.58 14.02 29.97
C VAL A 352 15.52 13.06 29.26
N PHE A 353 15.18 11.78 29.31
CA PHE A 353 15.75 10.81 28.38
C PHE A 353 15.05 10.93 27.03
N VAL A 354 15.83 10.90 25.96
CA VAL A 354 15.33 10.94 24.58
C VAL A 354 15.92 9.78 23.79
N ALA A 355 15.05 8.96 23.20
CA ALA A 355 15.44 7.94 22.24
C ALA A 355 15.55 8.58 20.85
N ALA A 356 16.72 8.50 20.24
CA ALA A 356 17.01 9.06 18.94
C ALA A 356 17.81 8.07 18.08
N LYS A 357 17.90 8.37 16.78
CA LYS A 357 18.60 7.52 15.83
C LYS A 357 20.06 7.30 16.23
N GLY A 358 20.42 6.05 16.52
CA GLY A 358 21.76 5.61 16.92
C GLY A 358 22.14 5.85 18.39
N LYS A 359 21.29 6.49 19.20
CA LYS A 359 21.58 6.75 20.62
C LYS A 359 20.35 6.98 21.50
N VAL A 360 20.48 6.70 22.79
CA VAL A 360 19.62 7.29 23.83
C VAL A 360 20.46 8.31 24.58
N VAL A 361 19.91 9.50 24.81
CA VAL A 361 20.56 10.57 25.56
C VAL A 361 19.74 10.97 26.78
N LEU A 362 20.42 11.50 27.80
CA LEU A 362 19.84 12.30 28.87
C LEU A 362 20.15 13.77 28.59
N LEU A 363 19.11 14.58 28.46
CA LEU A 363 19.18 16.04 28.48
C LEU A 363 18.93 16.48 29.92
N ALA A 364 19.98 16.88 30.63
CA ALA A 364 19.93 17.24 32.04
C ALA A 364 20.04 18.75 32.21
N ASP A 365 19.26 19.27 33.16
CA ASP A 365 19.40 20.56 33.81
C ASP A 365 20.13 20.32 35.14
N THR A 366 21.33 20.88 35.29
CA THR A 366 22.17 20.69 36.48
C THR A 366 22.24 21.90 37.41
N ASP A 367 21.60 23.02 37.07
CA ASP A 367 21.55 24.22 37.90
C ASP A 367 20.14 24.65 38.35
N GLY A 368 19.10 23.99 37.82
CA GLY A 368 17.71 24.13 38.24
C GLY A 368 16.98 25.29 37.59
N ASP A 369 17.45 25.80 36.44
CA ASP A 369 16.82 26.91 35.71
C ASP A 369 15.75 26.47 34.68
N ASP A 370 15.41 25.18 34.66
CA ASP A 370 14.49 24.56 33.69
C ASP A 370 15.01 24.67 32.24
N ARG A 371 16.34 24.61 32.05
CA ARG A 371 17.00 24.48 30.74
C ARG A 371 18.06 23.39 30.80
N ALA A 372 18.07 22.53 29.78
CA ALA A 372 19.09 21.51 29.68
C ALA A 372 20.46 22.14 29.39
N ASP A 373 21.42 21.91 30.27
CA ASP A 373 22.81 22.37 30.17
C ASP A 373 23.79 21.22 29.81
N LYS A 374 23.33 19.96 29.87
CA LYS A 374 24.11 18.77 29.51
C LYS A 374 23.34 17.80 28.63
N GLU A 375 24.03 17.28 27.61
CA GLU A 375 23.61 16.11 26.84
C GLU A 375 24.56 14.94 27.15
N ILE A 376 24.03 13.87 27.72
CA ILE A 376 24.80 12.70 28.14
C ILE A 376 24.29 11.49 27.33
N VAL A 377 25.15 10.84 26.55
CA VAL A 377 24.79 9.59 25.86
C VAL A 377 24.71 8.46 26.90
N VAL A 378 23.54 7.83 27.04
CA VAL A 378 23.32 6.76 28.03
C VAL A 378 23.27 5.36 27.39
N ALA A 379 22.99 5.29 26.08
CA ALA A 379 23.10 4.05 25.31
C ALA A 379 23.44 4.35 23.85
N THR A 380 24.32 3.53 23.26
CA THR A 380 24.66 3.58 21.82
C THR A 380 25.29 2.25 21.38
N GLY A 381 25.66 2.13 20.10
CA GLY A 381 26.44 1.02 19.56
C GLY A 381 25.64 -0.01 18.77
N TRP A 382 24.34 0.18 18.55
CA TRP A 382 23.58 -0.60 17.58
C TRP A 382 23.83 -0.09 16.16
N GLN A 383 23.61 -0.97 15.19
CA GLN A 383 23.67 -0.61 13.78
C GLN A 383 22.41 0.17 13.40
N GLU A 384 22.60 1.39 12.88
CA GLU A 384 21.49 2.18 12.34
C GLU A 384 20.87 1.49 11.13
N ILE A 385 19.54 1.53 11.03
CA ILE A 385 18.79 1.08 9.85
C ILE A 385 18.58 2.23 8.85
N ALA A 386 18.18 1.93 7.61
CA ALA A 386 17.97 2.95 6.58
C ALA A 386 16.80 3.89 6.88
N GLN A 387 15.82 3.45 7.67
CA GLN A 387 14.69 4.27 8.11
C GLN A 387 15.15 5.39 9.06
N ASN A 388 14.42 6.51 9.04
CA ASN A 388 14.75 7.70 9.82
C ASN A 388 14.67 7.51 11.35
N VAL A 389 14.03 6.43 11.82
CA VAL A 389 13.83 6.12 13.24
C VAL A 389 14.31 4.71 13.51
N ASP A 390 15.18 4.51 14.51
CA ASP A 390 15.70 3.19 14.88
C ASP A 390 15.71 2.89 16.38
N ALA A 391 15.45 3.87 17.23
CA ALA A 391 15.19 3.70 18.65
C ALA A 391 13.87 4.38 19.00
N THR A 392 13.02 3.69 19.76
CA THR A 392 11.67 4.18 20.09
C THR A 392 11.28 3.86 21.52
N GLY A 393 10.54 4.77 22.16
CA GLY A 393 9.92 4.54 23.46
C GLY A 393 10.94 4.43 24.61
N LEU A 394 10.54 4.87 25.80
CA LEU A 394 11.39 4.84 26.98
C LEU A 394 10.57 4.50 28.22
N ALA A 395 11.07 3.55 29.00
CA ALA A 395 10.54 3.20 30.31
C ALA A 395 11.69 2.95 31.29
N MET A 396 11.48 3.29 32.56
CA MET A 396 12.44 2.98 33.63
C MET A 396 11.81 1.96 34.57
N GLY A 397 12.57 0.91 34.88
CA GLY A 397 12.20 -0.10 35.86
C GLY A 397 12.41 0.39 37.29
N PRO A 398 11.81 -0.28 38.30
CA PRO A 398 12.00 0.05 39.71
C PRO A 398 13.45 -0.03 40.20
N ASP A 399 14.29 -0.78 39.49
CA ASP A 399 15.72 -0.94 39.72
C ASP A 399 16.57 0.17 39.07
N GLY A 400 15.93 1.17 38.45
CA GLY A 400 16.61 2.24 37.71
C GLY A 400 17.02 1.83 36.29
N SER A 401 16.67 0.62 35.84
CA SER A 401 17.01 0.17 34.49
C SER A 401 16.21 0.91 33.43
N LEU A 402 16.89 1.45 32.42
CA LEU A 402 16.25 2.08 31.27
C LEU A 402 16.00 1.07 30.15
N TYR A 403 14.78 1.08 29.61
CA TYR A 403 14.28 0.19 28.58
C TYR A 403 13.79 1.00 27.37
N PHE A 404 14.16 0.56 26.16
CA PHE A 404 13.74 1.16 24.89
C PHE A 404 13.63 0.09 23.80
N GLY A 405 12.84 0.37 22.78
CA GLY A 405 12.69 -0.48 21.60
C GLY A 405 13.68 -0.10 20.51
N LEU A 406 14.23 -1.09 19.81
CA LEU A 406 14.96 -0.88 18.57
C LEU A 406 14.07 -1.26 17.39
N GLY A 407 14.02 -0.40 16.36
CA GLY A 407 13.23 -0.63 15.16
C GLY A 407 13.66 -1.88 14.41
N THR A 408 12.70 -2.61 13.84
CA THR A 408 12.97 -3.70 12.89
C THR A 408 12.74 -3.21 11.46
N ALA A 409 13.66 -3.54 10.56
CA ALA A 409 13.62 -3.10 9.15
C ALA A 409 12.48 -3.73 8.34
N ASN A 410 11.76 -4.72 8.88
CA ASN A 410 10.74 -5.46 8.14
C ASN A 410 9.41 -5.57 8.92
N PHE A 411 8.41 -4.80 8.51
CA PHE A 411 7.05 -4.80 9.05
C PHE A 411 6.28 -6.12 8.82
N ALA A 412 6.79 -7.01 7.96
CA ALA A 412 6.20 -8.32 7.65
C ALA A 412 6.96 -9.51 8.27
N ALA A 413 8.07 -9.27 8.98
CA ALA A 413 8.84 -10.33 9.64
C ALA A 413 9.41 -9.83 10.99
N ALA A 414 8.60 -9.93 12.04
CA ALA A 414 8.94 -9.54 13.41
C ALA A 414 10.04 -10.40 14.09
N ASN A 415 10.60 -11.40 13.39
CA ASN A 415 11.52 -12.40 13.97
C ASN A 415 13.00 -11.99 13.95
N LEU A 416 13.31 -10.70 13.91
CA LEU A 416 14.56 -10.19 14.46
C LEU A 416 14.26 -9.79 15.90
N ALA A 417 14.62 -10.68 16.83
CA ALA A 417 14.33 -10.58 18.25
C ALA A 417 14.52 -9.14 18.77
N CYS A 418 13.43 -8.55 19.25
CA CYS A 418 13.44 -7.33 20.04
C CYS A 418 14.39 -7.55 21.22
N ARG A 419 15.59 -6.97 21.14
CA ARG A 419 16.55 -6.99 22.25
C ARG A 419 16.18 -5.84 23.17
N ILE A 420 15.51 -6.17 24.27
CA ILE A 420 15.32 -5.26 25.40
C ILE A 420 16.71 -5.02 26.02
N SER A 421 17.26 -3.84 25.82
CA SER A 421 18.53 -3.42 26.44
C SER A 421 18.27 -2.89 27.86
N ARG A 422 19.14 -3.21 28.82
CA ARG A 422 19.08 -2.78 30.23
C ARG A 422 20.27 -1.88 30.59
N PHE A 423 20.05 -0.90 31.46
CA PHE A 423 21.06 -0.07 32.12
C PHE A 423 20.94 -0.22 33.66
N HIS A 424 21.95 0.12 34.48
CA HIS A 424 21.85 0.11 35.95
C HIS A 424 22.72 1.25 36.54
N PRO A 425 22.22 2.18 37.38
CA PRO A 425 23.06 3.23 37.96
C PRO A 425 23.71 2.80 39.30
N MET A 426 25.04 2.55 39.24
CA MET A 426 26.12 2.65 40.25
C MET A 426 26.08 2.00 41.67
N ALA A 427 27.21 1.36 42.04
CA ALA A 427 27.79 1.38 43.40
C ALA A 427 29.33 1.30 43.36
N THR A 428 29.98 2.14 44.15
CA THR A 428 31.43 2.26 44.35
C THR A 428 32.07 0.98 44.89
N ARG A 429 33.27 0.60 44.41
CA ARG A 429 34.26 -0.11 45.24
C ARG A 429 35.70 0.16 44.83
N THR A 430 36.42 0.64 45.83
CA THR A 430 37.84 0.86 46.05
C THR A 430 38.81 -0.19 45.50
N ALA A 431 40.02 0.29 45.16
CA ALA A 431 41.20 -0.46 44.76
C ALA A 431 41.61 -1.62 45.69
N SER A 432 42.06 -2.75 45.12
CA SER A 432 43.27 -3.48 45.51
C SER A 432 43.54 -4.69 44.59
N ASP A 433 44.75 -4.71 44.02
CA ASP A 433 45.66 -5.84 43.74
C ASP A 433 45.23 -7.14 43.00
N ARG A 434 46.00 -7.37 41.92
CA ARG A 434 46.76 -8.59 41.53
C ARG A 434 46.14 -9.70 40.64
N THR A 435 46.93 -9.97 39.59
CA THR A 435 47.22 -11.25 38.90
C THR A 435 46.09 -11.88 38.09
N SER A 436 46.26 -12.41 36.87
CA SER A 436 47.40 -12.81 36.02
C SER A 436 46.80 -13.06 34.61
N ASP A 437 47.40 -12.58 33.51
CA ASP A 437 48.28 -13.35 32.61
C ASP A 437 47.55 -14.52 31.89
N SER A 438 47.64 -14.82 30.58
CA SER A 438 48.21 -14.22 29.38
C SER A 438 47.86 -15.12 28.16
N ARG A 439 47.98 -14.56 26.93
CA ARG A 439 48.32 -15.21 25.62
C ARG A 439 47.31 -16.20 24.98
N HIS A 440 46.90 -16.15 23.70
CA HIS A 440 47.47 -15.91 22.36
C HIS A 440 47.51 -17.19 21.49
N SER A 441 47.18 -17.02 20.21
CA SER A 441 47.38 -17.91 19.02
C SER A 441 46.54 -19.19 18.95
N GLY A 442 46.10 -19.71 17.79
CA GLY A 442 46.29 -19.36 16.38
C GLY A 442 45.82 -20.53 15.48
N GLU A 443 45.28 -20.19 14.31
CA GLU A 443 45.26 -20.92 13.02
C GLU A 443 44.66 -22.34 12.83
N SER A 444 43.60 -22.36 12.00
CA SER A 444 43.30 -23.19 10.81
C SER A 444 43.73 -24.67 10.70
N ARG A 445 42.77 -25.54 10.35
CA ARG A 445 42.65 -26.28 9.05
C ARG A 445 41.61 -27.41 9.13
N GLN A 446 40.76 -27.52 8.10
CA GLN A 446 40.02 -28.73 7.68
C GLN A 446 40.87 -29.50 6.64
N PRO A 447 40.72 -30.83 6.39
CA PRO A 447 39.54 -31.41 5.70
C PRO A 447 39.11 -32.88 6.01
N ASN A 448 37.85 -33.16 5.65
CA ASN A 448 37.08 -34.39 5.36
C ASN A 448 37.69 -35.82 5.49
N CYS A 449 36.93 -36.78 6.08
CA CYS A 449 36.28 -37.91 5.36
C CYS A 449 35.32 -38.80 6.22
N SER A 450 34.18 -39.16 5.61
CA SER A 450 33.36 -40.41 5.65
C SER A 450 32.84 -41.11 6.94
N THR A 451 31.50 -41.15 7.05
CA THR A 451 30.55 -42.26 7.36
C THR A 451 30.93 -43.38 8.36
N ASP A 452 30.19 -43.52 9.47
CA ASP A 452 29.11 -44.53 9.60
C ASP A 452 28.29 -44.42 10.90
N SER A 453 27.11 -45.04 10.87
CA SER A 453 25.93 -45.00 11.74
C SER A 453 26.08 -45.13 13.27
N ALA A 454 25.29 -44.38 14.03
CA ALA A 454 24.50 -44.89 15.18
C ALA A 454 23.40 -43.89 15.60
N ARG A 455 22.16 -44.38 15.70
CA ARG A 455 20.99 -43.68 16.25
C ARG A 455 21.13 -43.51 17.77
N SER A 456 20.81 -42.33 18.32
CA SER A 456 19.78 -42.20 19.38
C SER A 456 19.50 -40.72 19.70
N SER A 457 18.21 -40.40 19.75
CA SER A 457 17.53 -39.31 20.47
C SER A 457 18.36 -38.22 21.15
N ALA A 458 18.26 -36.98 20.65
CA ALA A 458 18.49 -35.77 21.43
C ALA A 458 17.51 -34.68 21.02
N GLY A 459 16.83 -34.11 22.03
CA GLY A 459 15.86 -33.04 21.88
C GLY A 459 16.48 -31.77 21.30
N HIS A 460 15.63 -31.00 20.65
CA HIS A 460 15.99 -29.69 20.10
C HIS A 460 16.51 -28.76 21.21
N SER A 461 17.82 -28.56 21.25
CA SER A 461 18.42 -27.37 21.85
C SER A 461 18.23 -26.21 20.87
N GLY A 462 17.32 -25.29 21.20
CA GLY A 462 17.23 -23.99 20.52
C GLY A 462 18.52 -23.18 20.69
N PRO A 463 18.78 -22.20 19.82
CA PRO A 463 19.99 -21.39 19.88
C PRO A 463 20.01 -20.58 21.18
N THR A 464 21.13 -20.69 21.90
CA THR A 464 21.48 -19.88 23.05
C THR A 464 21.53 -18.39 22.66
N CYS A 465 20.87 -17.54 23.45
CA CYS A 465 20.95 -16.08 23.32
C CYS A 465 22.38 -15.58 23.60
N GLU A 466 23.10 -15.19 22.55
CA GLU A 466 24.28 -14.34 22.69
C GLU A 466 23.85 -12.88 22.91
N PHE A 467 24.15 -12.34 24.09
CA PHE A 467 24.10 -10.89 24.35
C PHE A 467 25.25 -10.22 23.60
N SER A 468 24.93 -9.36 22.63
CA SER A 468 25.91 -8.46 22.01
C SER A 468 25.98 -7.20 22.87
N SER A 469 27.20 -6.80 23.23
CA SER A 469 27.47 -5.71 24.18
C SER A 469 27.13 -4.34 23.60
N CYS A 470 26.17 -3.64 24.21
CA CYS A 470 26.13 -2.17 24.13
C CYS A 470 27.32 -1.61 24.93
N ARG A 471 27.97 -0.56 24.42
CA ARG A 471 28.98 0.18 25.19
C ARG A 471 28.26 1.25 26.01
N PHE A 472 28.51 1.25 27.32
CA PHE A 472 28.00 2.23 28.27
C PHE A 472 29.16 3.08 28.74
N SER A 473 29.02 4.41 28.67
CA SER A 473 30.02 5.39 29.10
C SER A 473 29.87 5.78 30.56
#